data_AF-A0AAU4M218-F1
#
_entry.id   AF-A0AAU4M218-F1
#
_cell.length_a   1.000
_cell.length_b   1.000
_cell.length_c   1.000
_cell.angle_alpha   90.00
_cell.angle_beta   90.00
_cell.angle_gamma   90.00
#
_symmetry.space_group_name_H-M   'P 1'
#
loop_
_entity.id
_entity.type
_entity.pdbx_description
1 polymer ?
#
loop_
_entity_poly.entity_id
_entity_poly.type
_entity_poly.pdbx_seq_one_letter_code
_entity_poly.pdbx_strand_id
1 'polypeptide(L)'
;MASRIAALVQQMDGAADESMDARAELIHIGRPAIPVIIDGLPSLGSFGQLTAIEVFEEVADPRCGPALIELLASDNSTVREWAALALADLEIRDAVEPLWRAYRACMERATPPDWSEPVGFRFALAELGARHPVVPLSAARLCSMTSFGEPAWPSAHYIEVVNELADHDQLVLYSQFWKIEGDRTYGISGPDLDWQLDWERPWPELVESAREWALLEATEAPCDENIVVTITWIDHTDLHPQVIAS
;
A
#
# COMPACT_ATOMS: atom_id res chain seq x y z
N MET A 1 -6.67 29.95 20.10
CA MET A 1 -6.34 28.53 19.81
C MET A 1 -6.43 28.24 18.32
N ALA A 2 -7.59 28.42 17.67
CA ALA A 2 -7.74 28.23 16.21
C ALA A 2 -6.70 29.00 15.35
N SER A 3 -6.45 30.27 15.64
CA SER A 3 -5.43 31.06 14.92
C SER A 3 -3.98 30.53 15.06
N ARG A 4 -3.65 29.84 16.17
CA ARG A 4 -2.35 29.19 16.33
C ARG A 4 -2.27 27.91 15.51
N ILE A 5 -3.34 27.10 15.53
CA ILE A 5 -3.42 25.87 14.74
C ILE A 5 -3.34 26.20 13.25
N ALA A 6 -4.04 27.24 12.78
CA ALA A 6 -3.97 27.68 11.40
C ALA A 6 -2.55 28.10 10.97
N ALA A 7 -1.79 28.75 11.86
CA ALA A 7 -0.39 29.06 11.59
C ALA A 7 0.47 27.80 11.46
N LEU A 8 0.28 26.81 12.35
CA LEU A 8 0.96 25.51 12.26
C LEU A 8 0.60 24.78 10.96
N VAL A 9 -0.66 24.83 10.51
CA VAL A 9 -1.06 24.24 9.22
C VAL A 9 -0.27 24.87 8.07
N GLN A 10 -0.14 26.19 8.02
CA GLN A 10 0.64 26.87 6.97
C GLN A 10 2.15 26.52 7.02
N GLN A 11 2.65 26.06 8.16
CA GLN A 11 4.05 25.65 8.34
C GLN A 11 4.32 24.23 7.86
N MET A 12 3.30 23.43 7.53
CA MET A 12 3.48 22.07 7.03
C MET A 12 4.22 22.01 5.69
N ASP A 13 4.12 23.08 4.87
CA ASP A 13 4.91 23.25 3.64
C ASP A 13 6.28 23.91 3.87
N GLY A 14 6.63 24.19 5.12
CA GLY A 14 7.87 24.84 5.50
C GLY A 14 9.11 23.97 5.26
N ALA A 15 10.27 24.49 5.67
CA ALA A 15 11.51 23.71 5.67
C ALA A 15 11.35 22.46 6.56
N ALA A 16 12.16 21.42 6.34
CA ALA A 16 12.04 20.13 7.03
C ALA A 16 11.88 20.26 8.55
N ASP A 17 12.73 21.06 9.21
CA ASP A 17 12.66 21.28 10.66
C ASP A 17 11.34 21.98 11.07
N GLU A 18 10.91 23.01 10.31
CA GLU A 18 9.68 23.76 10.58
C GLU A 18 8.42 22.89 10.40
N SER A 19 8.39 22.07 9.35
CA SER A 19 7.29 21.14 9.10
C SER A 19 7.24 20.03 10.15
N MET A 20 8.39 19.49 10.57
CA MET A 20 8.47 18.50 11.65
C MET A 20 7.97 19.07 12.98
N ASP A 21 8.37 20.29 13.34
CA ASP A 21 7.91 20.98 14.55
C ASP A 21 6.40 21.23 14.48
N ALA A 22 5.89 21.71 13.33
CA ALA A 22 4.47 21.94 13.12
C ALA A 22 3.66 20.64 13.26
N ARG A 23 4.12 19.55 12.65
CA ARG A 23 3.50 18.23 12.76
C ARG A 23 3.45 17.74 14.20
N ALA A 24 4.58 17.79 14.91
CA ALA A 24 4.66 17.33 16.31
C ALA A 24 3.72 18.11 17.22
N GLU A 25 3.65 19.44 17.05
CA GLU A 25 2.73 20.30 17.80
C GLU A 25 1.25 20.01 17.45
N LEU A 26 0.93 19.78 16.18
CA LEU A 26 -0.44 19.44 15.75
C LEU A 26 -0.89 18.08 16.30
N ILE A 27 0.00 17.07 16.30
CA ILE A 27 -0.24 15.77 16.95
C ILE A 27 -0.45 15.95 18.45
N HIS A 28 0.38 16.76 19.11
CA HIS A 28 0.25 17.04 20.55
C HIS A 28 -1.07 17.74 20.88
N ILE A 29 -1.54 18.66 20.02
CA ILE A 29 -2.86 19.29 20.15
C ILE A 29 -3.97 18.24 19.98
N GLY A 30 -3.79 17.33 19.02
CA GLY A 30 -4.67 16.19 18.78
C GLY A 30 -6.00 16.58 18.10
N ARG A 31 -7.09 15.92 18.50
CA ARG A 31 -8.43 16.05 17.89
C ARG A 31 -8.94 17.49 17.64
N PRO A 32 -8.65 18.50 18.48
CA PRO A 32 -9.00 19.89 18.21
C PRO A 32 -8.32 20.50 16.97
N ALA A 33 -7.19 19.96 16.51
CA ALA A 33 -6.50 20.43 15.31
C ALA A 33 -7.18 19.97 14.02
N ILE A 34 -7.82 18.79 14.05
CA ILE A 34 -8.35 18.10 12.87
C ILE A 34 -9.25 18.98 11.99
N PRO A 35 -10.27 19.71 12.50
CA PRO A 35 -11.10 20.56 11.65
C PRO A 35 -10.31 21.68 10.97
N VAL A 36 -9.31 22.24 11.65
CA VAL A 36 -8.50 23.34 11.11
C VAL A 36 -7.53 22.83 10.04
N ILE A 37 -7.00 21.62 10.21
CA ILE A 37 -6.16 20.95 9.19
C ILE A 37 -7.02 20.66 7.95
N ILE A 38 -8.23 20.10 8.12
CA ILE A 38 -9.16 19.84 7.03
C ILE A 38 -9.46 21.12 6.24
N ASP A 39 -9.83 22.20 6.94
CA ASP A 39 -10.15 23.49 6.30
C ASP A 39 -8.94 24.11 5.56
N GLY A 40 -7.72 23.85 6.06
CA GLY A 40 -6.48 24.38 5.48
C GLY A 40 -5.84 23.51 4.40
N LEU A 41 -6.21 22.23 4.31
CA LEU A 41 -5.63 21.24 3.41
C LEU A 41 -5.57 21.69 1.93
N PRO A 42 -6.59 22.37 1.35
CA PRO A 42 -6.54 22.83 -0.04
C PRO A 42 -5.50 23.93 -0.30
N SER A 43 -4.99 24.59 0.74
CA SER A 43 -3.95 25.62 0.63
C SER A 43 -2.54 25.03 0.65
N LEU A 44 -2.39 23.75 1.01
CA LEU A 44 -1.10 23.09 1.15
C LEU A 44 -0.61 22.54 -0.20
N GLY A 45 0.71 22.56 -0.40
CA GLY A 45 1.38 21.78 -1.42
C GLY A 45 1.37 20.29 -1.08
N SER A 46 1.85 19.45 -2.00
CA SER A 46 1.87 18.00 -1.77
C SER A 46 2.66 17.60 -0.52
N PHE A 47 3.74 18.32 -0.18
CA PHE A 47 4.52 18.03 1.02
C PHE A 47 3.71 18.32 2.30
N GLY A 48 3.04 19.47 2.38
CA GLY A 48 2.14 19.79 3.48
C GLY A 48 0.95 18.84 3.57
N GLN A 49 0.40 18.39 2.43
CA GLN A 49 -0.67 17.37 2.40
C GLN A 49 -0.20 16.03 2.97
N LEU A 50 1.00 15.55 2.61
CA LEU A 50 1.58 14.33 3.18
C LEU A 50 1.78 14.49 4.70
N THR A 51 2.32 15.63 5.14
CA THR A 51 2.46 15.96 6.56
C THR A 51 1.11 15.96 7.28
N ALA A 52 0.04 16.45 6.65
CA ALA A 52 -1.31 16.42 7.20
C ALA A 52 -1.87 15.01 7.33
N ILE A 53 -1.59 14.12 6.36
CA ILE A 53 -1.96 12.70 6.43
C ILE A 53 -1.28 12.04 7.65
N GLU A 54 0.02 12.28 7.86
CA GLU A 54 0.74 11.76 9.04
C GLU A 54 0.07 12.21 10.35
N VAL A 55 -0.36 13.48 10.44
CA VAL A 55 -1.11 13.97 11.62
C VAL A 55 -2.45 13.24 11.76
N PHE A 56 -3.16 12.96 10.67
CA PHE A 56 -4.44 12.26 10.71
C PHE A 56 -4.31 10.83 11.24
N GLU A 57 -3.30 10.10 10.81
CA GLU A 57 -3.01 8.73 11.25
C GLU A 57 -2.64 8.70 12.74
N GLU A 58 -1.69 9.55 13.14
CA GLU A 58 -1.21 9.62 14.53
C GLU A 58 -2.29 10.07 15.53
N VAL A 59 -3.16 11.00 15.12
CA VAL A 59 -4.26 11.48 15.97
C VAL A 59 -5.45 10.50 15.98
N ALA A 60 -5.57 9.67 14.94
CA ALA A 60 -6.61 8.65 14.78
C ALA A 60 -8.04 9.19 15.01
N ASP A 61 -8.36 10.34 14.40
CA ASP A 61 -9.69 10.93 14.46
C ASP A 61 -10.44 10.73 13.13
N PRO A 62 -11.50 9.90 13.08
CA PRO A 62 -12.16 9.54 11.83
C PRO A 62 -12.83 10.71 11.11
N ARG A 63 -12.92 11.91 11.74
CA ARG A 63 -13.43 13.12 11.09
C ARG A 63 -12.58 13.59 9.90
N CYS A 64 -11.34 13.11 9.76
CA CYS A 64 -10.51 13.36 8.58
C CYS A 64 -10.94 12.55 7.33
N GLY A 65 -11.77 11.52 7.48
CA GLY A 65 -12.16 10.60 6.40
C GLY A 65 -12.60 11.30 5.10
N PRO A 66 -13.51 12.30 5.14
CA PRO A 66 -13.88 13.04 3.94
C PRO A 66 -12.72 13.76 3.26
N ALA A 67 -11.79 14.33 4.02
CA ALA A 67 -10.63 15.03 3.47
C ALA A 67 -9.63 14.04 2.84
N LEU A 68 -9.41 12.88 3.47
CA LEU A 68 -8.61 11.80 2.89
C LEU A 68 -9.23 11.26 1.59
N ILE A 69 -10.56 11.12 1.53
CA ILE A 69 -11.28 10.74 0.30
C ILE A 69 -11.05 11.76 -0.82
N GLU A 70 -11.05 13.06 -0.51
CA GLU A 70 -10.73 14.11 -1.50
C GLU A 70 -9.29 14.00 -2.02
N LEU A 71 -8.33 13.66 -1.15
CA LEU A 71 -6.92 13.49 -1.54
C LEU A 71 -6.68 12.31 -2.50
N LEU A 72 -7.59 11.34 -2.60
CA LEU A 72 -7.55 10.30 -3.63
C LEU A 72 -7.62 10.85 -5.07
N ALA A 73 -8.04 12.11 -5.24
CA ALA A 73 -8.05 12.82 -6.51
C ALA A 73 -6.87 13.80 -6.70
N SER A 74 -5.89 13.80 -5.79
CA SER A 74 -4.70 14.66 -5.89
C SER A 74 -3.93 14.41 -7.20
N ASP A 75 -3.28 15.44 -7.76
CA ASP A 75 -2.40 15.27 -8.92
C ASP A 75 -1.11 14.51 -8.57
N ASN A 76 -0.74 14.45 -7.28
CA ASN A 76 0.45 13.78 -6.79
C ASN A 76 0.15 12.31 -6.40
N SER A 77 0.82 11.34 -7.04
CA SER A 77 0.62 9.91 -6.79
C SER A 77 0.93 9.48 -5.37
N THR A 78 1.97 10.05 -4.73
CA THR A 78 2.33 9.76 -3.34
C THR A 78 1.24 10.23 -2.38
N VAL A 79 0.62 11.39 -2.66
CA VAL A 79 -0.52 11.87 -1.85
C VAL A 79 -1.71 10.93 -1.97
N ARG A 80 -2.01 10.45 -3.19
CA ARG A 80 -3.12 9.50 -3.41
C ARG A 80 -2.87 8.15 -2.71
N GLU A 81 -1.64 7.66 -2.79
CA GLU A 81 -1.19 6.44 -2.11
C GLU A 81 -1.36 6.55 -0.59
N TRP A 82 -0.77 7.58 0.03
CA TRP A 82 -0.82 7.76 1.48
C TRP A 82 -2.24 8.02 1.97
N ALA A 83 -3.06 8.74 1.20
CA ALA A 83 -4.47 8.90 1.51
C ALA A 83 -5.20 7.54 1.53
N ALA A 84 -4.89 6.63 0.59
CA ALA A 84 -5.49 5.30 0.58
C ALA A 84 -5.08 4.46 1.80
N LEU A 85 -3.80 4.47 2.14
CA LEU A 85 -3.28 3.77 3.33
C LEU A 85 -3.94 4.31 4.61
N ALA A 86 -3.97 5.62 4.79
CA ALA A 86 -4.60 6.25 5.96
C ALA A 86 -6.11 5.93 6.06
N LEU A 87 -6.83 5.82 4.94
CA LEU A 87 -8.24 5.42 4.94
C LEU A 87 -8.44 3.98 5.42
N ALA A 88 -7.48 3.09 5.12
CA ALA A 88 -7.47 1.72 5.60
C ALA A 88 -7.17 1.66 7.10
N ASP A 89 -6.08 2.30 7.53
CA ASP A 89 -5.62 2.31 8.92
C ASP A 89 -6.65 2.92 9.88
N LEU A 90 -7.40 3.92 9.41
CA LEU A 90 -8.47 4.57 10.16
C LEU A 90 -9.84 3.89 9.99
N GLU A 91 -9.89 2.77 9.28
CA GLU A 91 -11.10 1.96 9.00
C GLU A 91 -12.26 2.79 8.40
N ILE A 92 -11.96 3.74 7.50
CA ILE A 92 -12.96 4.63 6.89
C ILE A 92 -13.72 3.88 5.79
N ARG A 93 -14.74 3.10 6.19
CA ARG A 93 -15.53 2.25 5.28
C ARG A 93 -16.24 3.00 4.15
N ASP A 94 -16.56 4.27 4.36
CA ASP A 94 -17.16 5.12 3.31
C ASP A 94 -16.20 5.38 2.12
N ALA A 95 -14.91 5.04 2.27
CA ALA A 95 -13.90 5.18 1.23
C ALA A 95 -13.88 4.04 0.20
N VAL A 96 -14.62 2.94 0.39
CA VAL A 96 -14.56 1.78 -0.51
C VAL A 96 -14.82 2.14 -1.98
N GLU A 97 -15.91 2.86 -2.26
CA GLU A 97 -16.23 3.27 -3.64
C GLU A 97 -15.27 4.36 -4.17
N PRO A 98 -14.91 5.41 -3.39
CA PRO A 98 -13.83 6.32 -3.77
C PRO A 98 -12.50 5.65 -4.12
N LEU A 99 -12.07 4.65 -3.34
CA LEU A 99 -10.85 3.87 -3.58
C LEU A 99 -10.93 3.11 -4.90
N TRP A 100 -12.04 2.41 -5.16
CA TRP A 100 -12.24 1.74 -6.46
C TRP A 100 -12.22 2.72 -7.63
N ARG A 101 -12.80 3.92 -7.47
CA ARG A 101 -12.74 4.97 -8.49
C ARG A 101 -11.30 5.46 -8.71
N ALA A 102 -10.55 5.72 -7.65
CA ALA A 102 -9.16 6.15 -7.74
C ALA A 102 -8.26 5.08 -8.37
N TYR A 103 -8.47 3.81 -8.01
CA TYR A 103 -7.77 2.68 -8.58
C TYR A 103 -8.06 2.50 -10.08
N ARG A 104 -9.33 2.62 -10.50
CA ARG A 104 -9.69 2.64 -11.93
C ARG A 104 -9.00 3.77 -12.69
N ALA A 105 -9.03 4.99 -12.14
CA ALA A 105 -8.33 6.13 -12.75
C ALA A 105 -6.81 5.91 -12.81
N CYS A 106 -6.23 5.17 -11.86
CA CYS A 106 -4.83 4.76 -11.88
C CYS A 106 -4.52 3.83 -13.06
N MET A 107 -5.37 2.84 -13.31
CA MET A 107 -5.24 1.94 -14.47
C MET A 107 -5.46 2.67 -15.80
N GLU A 108 -6.39 3.63 -15.87
CA GLU A 108 -6.61 4.47 -17.07
C GLU A 108 -5.38 5.32 -17.45
N ARG A 109 -4.54 5.68 -16.47
CA ARG A 109 -3.25 6.36 -16.70
C ARG A 109 -2.13 5.41 -17.15
N ALA A 110 -2.43 4.11 -17.30
CA ALA A 110 -1.45 3.06 -17.54
C ALA A 110 -0.32 3.04 -16.49
N THR A 111 -0.64 3.37 -15.24
CA THR A 111 0.31 3.22 -14.12
C THR A 111 0.59 1.73 -13.91
N PRO A 112 1.87 1.30 -13.91
CA PRO A 112 2.20 -0.12 -13.75
C PRO A 112 1.62 -0.71 -12.46
N PRO A 113 0.98 -1.89 -12.49
CA PRO A 113 0.28 -2.45 -11.33
C PRO A 113 1.15 -2.70 -10.08
N ASP A 114 2.45 -2.85 -10.27
CA ASP A 114 3.48 -3.07 -9.25
C ASP A 114 3.99 -1.77 -8.61
N TRP A 115 3.60 -0.61 -9.11
CA TRP A 115 3.95 0.67 -8.49
C TRP A 115 3.21 0.90 -7.17
N SER A 116 3.81 1.72 -6.32
CA SER A 116 3.37 1.96 -4.94
C SER A 116 1.91 2.44 -4.85
N GLU A 117 1.47 3.33 -5.74
CA GLU A 117 0.09 3.82 -5.77
C GLU A 117 -0.95 2.69 -6.00
N PRO A 118 -0.91 1.91 -7.10
CA PRO A 118 -1.76 0.73 -7.28
C PRO A 118 -1.72 -0.26 -6.12
N VAL A 119 -0.54 -0.51 -5.56
CA VAL A 119 -0.36 -1.39 -4.40
C VAL A 119 -1.12 -0.85 -3.20
N GLY A 120 -0.95 0.44 -2.87
CA GLY A 120 -1.63 1.10 -1.76
C GLY A 120 -3.16 1.07 -1.90
N PHE A 121 -3.69 1.24 -3.12
CA PHE A 121 -5.13 1.09 -3.34
C PHE A 121 -5.62 -0.34 -3.12
N ARG A 122 -4.93 -1.35 -3.65
CA ARG A 122 -5.32 -2.76 -3.46
C ARG A 122 -5.21 -3.18 -1.99
N PHE A 123 -4.19 -2.69 -1.28
CA PHE A 123 -4.03 -2.88 0.15
C PHE A 123 -5.24 -2.29 0.90
N ALA A 124 -5.55 -1.01 0.67
CA ALA A 124 -6.65 -0.34 1.35
C ALA A 124 -8.01 -1.00 1.07
N LEU A 125 -8.23 -1.45 -0.17
CA LEU A 125 -9.43 -2.20 -0.53
C LEU A 125 -9.48 -3.56 0.16
N ALA A 126 -8.35 -4.24 0.37
CA ALA A 126 -8.31 -5.52 1.09
C ALA A 126 -8.61 -5.32 2.59
N GLU A 127 -7.98 -4.34 3.23
CA GLU A 127 -8.19 -4.01 4.65
C GLU A 127 -9.64 -3.59 4.94
N LEU A 128 -10.26 -2.84 4.04
CA LEU A 128 -11.67 -2.46 4.16
C LEU A 128 -12.65 -3.59 3.76
N GLY A 129 -12.14 -4.75 3.33
CA GLY A 129 -12.91 -5.93 2.95
C GLY A 129 -13.62 -5.82 1.60
N ALA A 130 -13.15 -4.94 0.72
CA ALA A 130 -13.65 -4.73 -0.62
C ALA A 130 -12.85 -5.46 -1.72
N ARG A 131 -11.65 -5.96 -1.40
CA ARG A 131 -10.82 -6.85 -2.23
C ARG A 131 -10.52 -8.13 -1.47
N HIS A 132 -10.56 -9.27 -2.17
CA HIS A 132 -10.34 -10.58 -1.57
C HIS A 132 -9.30 -11.38 -2.39
N PRO A 133 -7.99 -11.11 -2.23
CA PRO A 133 -6.97 -11.91 -2.88
C PRO A 133 -7.11 -13.38 -2.47
N VAL A 134 -6.97 -14.28 -3.44
CA VAL A 134 -7.07 -15.72 -3.18
C VAL A 134 -5.73 -16.20 -2.63
N VAL A 135 -5.74 -16.79 -1.44
CA VAL A 135 -4.57 -17.53 -0.93
C VAL A 135 -4.90 -19.02 -1.04
N PRO A 136 -4.22 -19.78 -1.90
CA PRO A 136 -4.39 -21.23 -1.98
C PRO A 136 -4.22 -21.89 -0.60
N LEU A 137 -5.00 -22.94 -0.32
CA LEU A 137 -5.09 -23.52 1.02
C LEU A 137 -3.75 -24.04 1.57
N SER A 138 -2.86 -24.56 0.72
CA SER A 138 -1.54 -25.04 1.13
C SER A 138 -0.61 -23.87 1.45
N ALA A 139 -0.54 -22.86 0.60
CA ALA A 139 0.11 -21.59 0.93
C ALA A 139 -0.44 -20.99 2.24
N ALA A 140 -1.76 -20.96 2.45
CA ALA A 140 -2.37 -20.40 3.66
C ALA A 140 -1.95 -21.13 4.95
N ARG A 141 -1.66 -22.44 4.88
CA ARG A 141 -1.21 -23.23 6.05
C ARG A 141 0.22 -22.92 6.47
N LEU A 142 1.04 -22.44 5.55
CA LEU A 142 2.44 -22.07 5.76
C LEU A 142 2.58 -20.59 6.11
N CYS A 143 1.54 -19.80 5.87
CA CYS A 143 1.52 -18.37 6.09
C CYS A 143 1.53 -18.04 7.59
N SER A 144 2.36 -17.06 7.95
CA SER A 144 2.39 -16.44 9.28
C SER A 144 2.36 -14.92 9.12
N MET A 145 1.89 -14.20 10.14
CA MET A 145 1.88 -12.74 10.11
C MET A 145 3.22 -12.21 10.62
N THR A 146 3.84 -11.30 9.88
CA THR A 146 5.07 -10.63 10.32
C THR A 146 4.77 -9.61 11.42
N SER A 147 5.81 -9.15 12.12
CA SER A 147 5.69 -8.08 13.12
C SER A 147 5.25 -6.73 12.51
N PHE A 148 5.37 -6.57 11.20
CA PHE A 148 4.96 -5.41 10.43
C PHE A 148 3.63 -5.64 9.67
N GLY A 149 2.88 -6.69 10.02
CA GLY A 149 1.48 -6.85 9.59
C GLY A 149 1.29 -7.42 8.18
N GLU A 150 2.32 -8.02 7.58
CA GLU A 150 2.20 -8.65 6.26
C GLU A 150 2.19 -10.19 6.36
N PRO A 151 1.42 -10.89 5.51
CA PRO A 151 1.53 -12.34 5.38
C PRO A 151 2.90 -12.74 4.82
N ALA A 152 3.58 -13.66 5.50
CA ALA A 152 4.87 -14.19 5.08
C ALA A 152 4.93 -15.71 5.16
N TRP A 153 5.74 -16.28 4.26
CA TRP A 153 5.99 -17.71 4.14
C TRP A 153 7.46 -18.02 4.42
N PRO A 154 7.80 -19.20 4.96
CA PRO A 154 9.20 -19.61 5.01
C PRO A 154 9.80 -19.66 3.60
N SER A 155 11.00 -19.12 3.43
CA SER A 155 11.68 -19.06 2.12
C SER A 155 11.82 -20.42 1.43
N ALA A 156 11.96 -21.51 2.21
CA ALA A 156 12.01 -22.88 1.71
C ALA A 156 10.75 -23.30 0.90
N HIS A 157 9.62 -22.64 1.13
CA HIS A 157 8.35 -22.90 0.44
C HIS A 157 8.02 -21.85 -0.64
N TYR A 158 8.94 -20.93 -0.95
CA TYR A 158 8.67 -19.85 -1.92
C TYR A 158 8.22 -20.39 -3.28
N ILE A 159 8.95 -21.36 -3.83
CA ILE A 159 8.63 -22.01 -5.12
C ILE A 159 7.25 -22.69 -5.09
N GLU A 160 6.90 -23.36 -3.97
CA GLU A 160 5.60 -24.02 -3.81
C GLU A 160 4.48 -22.99 -3.85
N VAL A 161 4.61 -21.90 -3.08
CA VAL A 161 3.61 -20.83 -3.01
C VAL A 161 3.44 -20.13 -4.37
N VAL A 162 4.54 -19.82 -5.06
CA VAL A 162 4.52 -19.19 -6.40
C VAL A 162 3.79 -20.08 -7.42
N ASN A 163 4.09 -21.37 -7.45
CA ASN A 163 3.42 -22.30 -8.35
C ASN A 163 1.92 -22.41 -8.03
N GLU A 164 1.54 -22.49 -6.75
CA GLU A 164 0.14 -22.53 -6.35
C GLU A 164 -0.62 -21.26 -6.73
N LEU A 165 -0.02 -20.08 -6.55
CA LEU A 165 -0.64 -18.82 -6.99
C LEU A 165 -0.91 -18.86 -8.50
N ALA A 166 0.07 -19.26 -9.30
CA ALA A 166 -0.08 -19.37 -10.75
C ALA A 166 -1.14 -20.41 -11.16
N ASP A 167 -1.18 -21.58 -10.51
CA ASP A 167 -2.20 -22.62 -10.73
C ASP A 167 -3.62 -22.14 -10.39
N HIS A 168 -3.71 -21.11 -9.55
CA HIS A 168 -4.95 -20.42 -9.18
C HIS A 168 -5.20 -19.13 -10.00
N ASP A 169 -4.56 -18.98 -11.16
CA ASP A 169 -4.71 -17.85 -12.09
C ASP A 169 -4.31 -16.50 -11.48
N GLN A 170 -3.32 -16.51 -10.57
CA GLN A 170 -2.79 -15.33 -9.91
C GLN A 170 -1.35 -15.03 -10.32
N LEU A 171 -1.07 -13.75 -10.51
CA LEU A 171 0.20 -13.21 -10.94
C LEU A 171 0.95 -12.63 -9.76
N VAL A 172 2.18 -13.09 -9.54
CA VAL A 172 3.11 -12.51 -8.55
C VAL A 172 3.70 -11.22 -9.11
N LEU A 173 3.54 -10.10 -8.41
CA LEU A 173 4.07 -8.78 -8.78
C LEU A 173 5.50 -8.57 -8.28
N TYR A 174 5.76 -8.98 -7.04
CA TYR A 174 7.10 -8.97 -6.44
C TYR A 174 7.11 -9.79 -5.16
N SER A 175 8.30 -10.13 -4.71
CA SER A 175 8.54 -10.74 -3.41
C SER A 175 9.63 -9.98 -2.66
N GLN A 176 9.59 -10.01 -1.34
CA GLN A 176 10.62 -9.42 -0.48
C GLN A 176 11.04 -10.45 0.56
N PHE A 177 12.33 -10.76 0.58
CA PHE A 177 12.92 -11.69 1.54
C PHE A 177 13.36 -10.95 2.79
N TRP A 178 13.13 -11.57 3.94
CA TRP A 178 13.39 -10.99 5.25
C TRP A 178 14.14 -12.00 6.10
N LYS A 179 15.25 -11.57 6.71
CA LYS A 179 15.92 -12.32 7.75
C LYS A 179 15.37 -11.92 9.12
N ILE A 180 14.91 -12.90 9.89
CA ILE A 180 14.42 -12.69 11.25
C ILE A 180 15.51 -13.14 12.24
N GLU A 181 15.94 -12.23 13.11
CA GLU A 181 16.88 -12.52 14.20
C GLU A 181 16.32 -12.01 15.54
N GLY A 182 15.65 -12.90 16.28
CA GLY A 182 14.90 -12.51 17.48
C GLY A 182 13.77 -11.55 17.10
N ASP A 183 13.76 -10.36 17.69
CA ASP A 183 12.75 -9.32 17.39
C ASP A 183 13.14 -8.41 16.21
N ARG A 184 14.30 -8.64 15.58
CA ARG A 184 14.80 -7.81 14.47
C ARG A 184 14.48 -8.48 13.14
N THR A 185 14.01 -7.66 12.20
CA THR A 185 13.80 -8.04 10.81
C THR A 185 14.75 -7.23 9.93
N TYR A 186 15.47 -7.90 9.03
CA TYR A 186 16.34 -7.27 8.05
C TYR A 186 15.86 -7.62 6.64
N GLY A 187 15.63 -6.61 5.82
CA GLY A 187 15.38 -6.81 4.40
C GLY A 187 16.62 -7.40 3.73
N ILE A 188 16.42 -8.45 2.95
CA ILE A 188 17.45 -9.02 2.09
C ILE A 188 17.23 -8.48 0.69
N SER A 189 18.25 -7.88 0.11
CA SER A 189 18.20 -7.47 -1.29
C SER A 189 17.96 -8.71 -2.15
N GLY A 190 16.91 -8.64 -2.98
CA GLY A 190 16.69 -9.63 -4.03
C GLY A 190 17.82 -9.62 -5.05
N PRO A 191 17.86 -10.60 -5.95
CA PRO A 191 18.79 -10.58 -7.06
C PRO A 191 18.52 -9.34 -7.94
N ASP A 192 19.58 -8.79 -8.55
CA ASP A 192 19.49 -7.64 -9.47
C ASP A 192 18.88 -8.08 -10.82
N LEU A 193 17.68 -8.65 -10.79
CA LEU A 193 16.92 -9.06 -11.96
C LEU A 193 16.21 -7.83 -12.54
N ASP A 194 16.44 -7.57 -13.81
CA ASP A 194 15.74 -6.55 -14.59
C ASP A 194 14.34 -7.07 -14.97
N TRP A 195 13.45 -7.12 -13.97
CA TRP A 195 12.09 -7.63 -14.13
C TRP A 195 11.27 -6.67 -14.99
N GLN A 196 10.83 -7.15 -16.16
CA GLN A 196 9.83 -6.46 -16.96
C GLN A 196 8.75 -7.43 -17.45
N LEU A 197 7.51 -7.23 -17.00
CA LEU A 197 6.33 -7.88 -17.57
C LEU A 197 5.81 -7.09 -18.76
N ASP A 198 5.47 -7.82 -19.81
CA ASP A 198 4.78 -7.30 -20.99
C ASP A 198 3.27 -7.30 -20.72
N TRP A 199 2.79 -6.22 -20.08
CA TRP A 199 1.39 -6.04 -19.67
C TRP A 199 0.36 -6.07 -20.82
N GLU A 200 0.81 -6.10 -22.08
CA GLU A 200 -0.06 -6.25 -23.25
C GLU A 200 -0.40 -7.71 -23.57
N ARG A 201 0.29 -8.68 -22.94
CA ARG A 201 0.05 -10.11 -23.17
C ARG A 201 -1.25 -10.61 -22.57
N PRO A 202 -1.82 -11.71 -23.11
CA PRO A 202 -2.94 -12.40 -22.49
C PRO A 202 -2.63 -12.78 -21.04
N TRP A 203 -3.63 -12.68 -20.16
CA TRP A 203 -3.49 -12.95 -18.72
C TRP A 203 -2.79 -14.29 -18.39
N PRO A 204 -3.12 -15.43 -19.02
CA PRO A 204 -2.39 -16.68 -18.76
C PRO A 204 -0.89 -16.59 -19.09
N GLU A 205 -0.51 -15.88 -20.15
CA GLU A 205 0.90 -15.71 -20.51
C GLU A 205 1.62 -14.79 -19.51
N LEU A 206 0.93 -13.78 -18.99
CA LEU A 206 1.43 -12.90 -17.93
C LEU A 206 1.69 -13.68 -16.63
N VAL A 207 0.74 -14.52 -16.21
CA VAL A 207 0.87 -15.39 -15.03
C VAL A 207 2.08 -16.31 -15.17
N GLU A 208 2.23 -16.96 -16.32
CA GLU A 208 3.35 -17.86 -16.59
C GLU A 208 4.69 -17.09 -16.62
N SER A 209 4.73 -15.91 -17.23
CA SER A 209 5.94 -15.06 -17.27
C SER A 209 6.35 -14.61 -15.87
N ALA A 210 5.39 -14.19 -15.04
CA ALA A 210 5.63 -13.81 -13.65
C ALA A 210 6.12 -15.00 -12.81
N ARG A 211 5.56 -16.20 -13.04
CA ARG A 211 6.03 -17.43 -12.41
C ARG A 211 7.48 -17.73 -12.79
N GLU A 212 7.85 -17.64 -14.06
CA GLU A 212 9.23 -17.84 -14.52
C GLU A 212 10.22 -16.88 -13.83
N TRP A 213 9.85 -15.59 -13.72
CA TRP A 213 10.65 -14.59 -13.01
C TRP A 213 10.81 -14.92 -11.52
N ALA A 214 9.72 -15.24 -10.83
CA ALA A 214 9.75 -15.60 -9.42
C ALA A 214 10.56 -16.89 -9.17
N LEU A 215 10.51 -17.86 -10.08
CA LEU A 215 11.33 -19.07 -10.00
C LEU A 215 12.82 -18.79 -10.25
N LEU A 216 13.15 -17.85 -11.15
CA LEU A 216 14.52 -17.39 -11.34
C LEU A 216 15.04 -16.71 -10.07
N GLU A 217 14.25 -15.82 -9.48
CA GLU A 217 14.57 -15.19 -8.19
C GLU A 217 14.85 -16.25 -7.11
N ALA A 218 14.02 -17.30 -7.04
CA ALA A 218 14.21 -18.39 -6.09
C ALA A 218 15.54 -19.14 -6.24
N THR A 219 16.16 -19.12 -7.43
CA THR A 219 17.49 -19.76 -7.64
C THR A 219 18.64 -18.99 -6.99
N GLU A 220 18.46 -17.69 -6.81
CA GLU A 220 19.44 -16.79 -6.18
C GLU A 220 19.03 -16.38 -4.76
N ALA A 221 17.76 -16.61 -4.40
CA ALA A 221 17.21 -16.27 -3.10
C ALA A 221 17.84 -17.11 -1.98
N PRO A 222 18.10 -16.49 -0.82
CA PRO A 222 18.62 -17.22 0.33
C PRO A 222 17.52 -18.09 0.95
N CYS A 223 17.86 -19.36 1.18
CA CYS A 223 16.99 -20.33 1.83
C CYS A 223 17.60 -20.73 3.17
N ASP A 224 16.98 -20.29 4.27
CA ASP A 224 17.40 -20.55 5.65
C ASP A 224 16.15 -20.62 6.54
N GLU A 225 16.23 -21.34 7.67
CA GLU A 225 15.15 -21.49 8.65
C GLU A 225 14.67 -20.15 9.21
N ASN A 226 15.54 -19.14 9.24
CA ASN A 226 15.25 -17.80 9.76
C ASN A 226 14.89 -16.79 8.66
N ILE A 227 14.65 -17.25 7.43
CA ILE A 227 14.29 -16.38 6.30
C ILE A 227 12.86 -16.64 5.88
N VAL A 228 12.08 -15.57 5.86
CA VAL A 228 10.70 -15.54 5.34
C VAL A 228 10.62 -14.67 4.10
N VAL A 229 9.56 -14.84 3.32
CA VAL A 229 9.25 -14.07 2.13
C VAL A 229 7.85 -13.50 2.25
N THR A 230 7.69 -12.20 2.00
CA THR A 230 6.39 -11.59 1.71
C THR A 230 6.22 -11.55 0.21
N ILE A 231 5.00 -11.83 -0.27
CA ILE A 231 4.70 -11.94 -1.70
C ILE A 231 3.53 -11.01 -1.97
N THR A 232 3.64 -10.20 -3.02
CA THR A 232 2.52 -9.39 -3.52
C THR A 232 2.02 -10.01 -4.80
N TRP A 233 0.71 -10.27 -4.88
CA TRP A 233 0.10 -10.87 -6.06
C TRP A 233 -1.28 -10.27 -6.37
N ILE A 234 -1.68 -10.44 -7.62
CA ILE A 234 -2.95 -9.97 -8.16
C ILE A 234 -3.64 -11.06 -8.98
N ASP A 235 -4.95 -10.91 -9.19
CA ASP A 235 -5.71 -11.69 -10.16
C ASP A 235 -6.23 -10.82 -11.30
N HIS A 236 -6.89 -11.42 -12.30
CA HIS A 236 -7.42 -10.69 -13.45
C HIS A 236 -8.42 -9.58 -13.08
N THR A 237 -9.10 -9.70 -11.93
CA THR A 237 -10.08 -8.72 -11.45
C THR A 237 -9.41 -7.45 -10.93
N ASP A 238 -8.14 -7.53 -10.51
CA ASP A 238 -7.36 -6.37 -10.09
C ASP A 238 -7.00 -5.44 -11.26
N LEU A 239 -6.86 -5.96 -12.47
CA LEU A 239 -6.61 -5.13 -13.66
C LEU A 239 -7.90 -4.64 -14.33
N HIS A 240 -8.99 -5.34 -14.09
CA HIS A 240 -10.30 -5.04 -14.66
C HIS A 240 -11.39 -5.02 -13.57
N PRO A 241 -11.29 -4.12 -12.59
CA PRO A 241 -12.25 -4.07 -11.50
C PRO A 241 -13.65 -3.76 -12.05
N GLN A 242 -14.56 -4.73 -11.94
CA GLN A 242 -15.92 -4.60 -12.44
C GLN A 242 -16.62 -3.41 -11.77
N VAL A 243 -17.49 -2.72 -12.51
CA VAL A 243 -18.39 -1.74 -11.92
C VAL A 243 -19.37 -2.49 -11.03
N ILE A 244 -19.22 -2.39 -9.72
CA ILE A 244 -20.30 -2.77 -8.80
C ILE A 244 -21.41 -1.75 -9.05
N ALA A 245 -22.40 -2.15 -9.84
CA ALA A 245 -23.60 -1.35 -10.02
C ALA A 245 -24.25 -1.17 -8.64
N SER A 246 -24.42 0.09 -8.25
CA SER A 246 -25.09 0.52 -7.02
C SER A 246 -26.57 0.12 -7.01
#